data_AF-A0A0H3C4U2-F1
#
_entry.id   AF-A0A0H3C4U2-F1
#
_cell.length_a   1.000
_cell.length_b   1.000
_cell.length_c   1.000
_cell.angle_alpha   90.00
_cell.angle_beta   90.00
_cell.angle_gamma   90.00
#
_symmetry.space_group_name_H-M   'P 1'
#
loop_
_entity.id
_entity.type
_entity.pdbx_description
1 polymer ?
#
loop_
_entity_poly.entity_id
_entity_poly.type
_entity_poly.pdbx_seq_one_letter_code
_entity_poly.pdbx_strand_id
1 'polypeptide(L)'
;MEGFMRGLRGSIVLISVLVAGAAVDQARANGPMSDPRYRLSRDGGGLGYTIDETVIFSRVGITRDPKSFWTVERKVKEVRLRTVLQDKHQWADGRSCPALKTVLTEMAKLPPLKMAGPDDPVGAPAPSDVTETRLAGPAVGDQKGWAGVRAIRSEYFGPLPQWWARSLKAMANCWRDEPPRTPDGPVRSLLATPEQVRWMKP
;
A
#
# COMPACT_ATOMS: atom_id res chain seq x y z
N MET A 1 -29.11 76.93 20.46
CA MET A 1 -30.03 75.91 19.93
C MET A 1 -29.34 75.32 18.72
N GLU A 2 -28.47 74.34 18.92
CA GLU A 2 -28.78 72.90 18.98
C GLU A 2 -29.18 72.32 17.61
N GLY A 3 -28.53 71.23 17.19
CA GLY A 3 -28.90 70.50 15.99
C GLY A 3 -27.75 69.78 15.25
N PHE A 4 -26.94 68.98 15.94
CA PHE A 4 -26.96 67.52 15.81
C PHE A 4 -26.35 66.94 14.51
N MET A 5 -25.02 66.75 14.52
CA MET A 5 -24.32 65.84 13.61
C MET A 5 -24.33 64.42 14.20
N ARG A 6 -24.99 63.45 13.54
CA ARG A 6 -24.86 62.03 13.84
C ARG A 6 -24.11 61.32 12.72
N GLY A 7 -22.94 60.81 13.07
CA GLY A 7 -22.11 59.98 12.21
C GLY A 7 -22.66 58.57 12.02
N LEU A 8 -22.45 58.05 10.82
CA LEU A 8 -22.57 56.63 10.48
C LEU A 8 -21.16 56.15 10.12
N ARG A 9 -20.43 55.66 11.12
CA ARG A 9 -19.23 54.84 10.90
C ARG A 9 -19.72 53.41 10.63
N GLY A 10 -19.85 53.06 9.36
CA GLY A 10 -20.08 51.69 8.94
C GLY A 10 -18.83 50.86 9.16
N SER A 11 -18.86 49.97 10.16
CA SER A 11 -17.83 48.96 10.39
C SER A 11 -18.00 47.83 9.38
N ILE A 12 -17.09 47.78 8.40
CA ILE A 12 -16.96 46.64 7.50
C ILE A 12 -16.24 45.53 8.28
N VAL A 13 -16.97 44.49 8.67
CA VAL A 13 -16.40 43.25 9.21
C VAL A 13 -15.99 42.37 8.03
N LEU A 14 -14.70 42.36 7.70
CA LEU A 14 -14.10 41.41 6.75
C LEU A 14 -14.05 40.02 7.41
N ILE A 15 -14.98 39.16 7.03
CA ILE A 15 -14.94 37.74 7.37
C ILE A 15 -13.92 37.07 6.43
N SER A 16 -12.69 36.92 6.89
CA SER A 16 -11.68 36.10 6.23
C SER A 16 -12.03 34.62 6.41
N VAL A 17 -12.76 34.06 5.46
CA VAL A 17 -12.97 32.61 5.37
C VAL A 17 -11.65 31.97 4.95
N LEU A 18 -10.98 31.32 5.90
CA LEU A 18 -9.79 30.50 5.68
C LEU A 18 -10.13 29.31 4.78
N VAL A 19 -9.79 29.42 3.50
CA VAL A 19 -9.70 28.28 2.56
C VAL A 19 -8.42 27.50 2.90
N ALA A 20 -8.43 26.76 4.02
CA ALA A 20 -7.27 25.98 4.48
C ALA A 20 -7.28 24.51 3.98
N GLY A 21 -8.30 24.08 3.24
CA GLY A 21 -8.48 22.68 2.85
C GLY A 21 -7.73 22.23 1.58
N ALA A 22 -7.48 23.12 0.63
CA ALA A 22 -7.02 22.71 -0.72
C ALA A 22 -5.51 22.46 -0.84
N ALA A 23 -4.68 23.06 0.02
CA ALA A 23 -3.22 22.92 -0.08
C ALA A 23 -2.70 21.54 0.36
N VAL A 24 -3.43 20.83 1.22
CA VAL A 24 -3.01 19.52 1.76
C VAL A 24 -3.11 18.42 0.70
N ASP A 25 -4.09 18.49 -0.21
CA ASP A 25 -4.25 17.50 -1.26
C ASP A 25 -3.26 17.70 -2.43
N GLN A 26 -2.86 18.93 -2.72
CA GLN A 26 -1.87 19.21 -3.76
C GLN A 26 -0.46 18.72 -3.37
N ALA A 27 -0.11 18.80 -2.08
CA ALA A 27 1.17 18.29 -1.57
C ALA A 27 1.27 16.75 -1.67
N ARG A 28 0.15 16.02 -1.56
CA ARG A 28 0.12 14.56 -1.77
C ARG A 28 0.36 14.16 -3.22
N ALA A 29 -0.03 14.99 -4.18
CA ALA A 29 0.16 14.70 -5.60
C ALA A 29 1.63 14.82 -6.05
N ASN A 30 2.40 15.70 -5.40
CA ASN A 30 3.77 16.08 -5.79
C ASN A 30 4.88 15.47 -4.91
N GLY A 31 4.53 14.60 -3.95
CA GLY A 31 5.51 13.90 -3.11
C GLY A 31 6.49 13.04 -3.94
N PRO A 32 7.63 12.62 -3.35
CA PRO A 32 8.64 11.85 -4.05
C PRO A 32 8.02 10.60 -4.67
N MET A 33 8.37 10.33 -5.92
CA MET A 33 7.86 9.17 -6.65
C MET A 33 8.40 7.88 -6.00
N SER A 34 7.48 7.04 -5.52
CA SER A 34 7.80 5.68 -5.10
C SER A 34 7.64 4.75 -6.29
N ASP A 35 8.61 3.87 -6.50
CA ASP A 35 8.62 2.87 -7.56
C ASP A 35 8.12 1.52 -7.00
N PRO A 36 6.86 1.12 -7.26
CA PRO A 36 6.32 -0.13 -6.76
C PRO A 36 7.03 -1.33 -7.38
N ARG A 37 7.59 -2.19 -6.52
CA ARG A 37 8.31 -3.38 -6.96
C ARG A 37 7.53 -4.66 -6.72
N TYR A 38 6.84 -4.74 -5.59
CA TYR A 38 6.06 -5.94 -5.25
C TYR A 38 4.68 -5.53 -4.77
N ARG A 39 3.69 -6.34 -5.14
CA ARG A 39 2.33 -6.25 -4.64
C ARG A 39 1.94 -7.58 -4.01
N LEU A 40 1.51 -7.53 -2.76
CA LEU A 40 0.81 -8.64 -2.12
C LEU A 40 -0.67 -8.28 -1.99
N SER A 41 -1.54 -9.23 -2.27
CA SER A 41 -2.96 -9.12 -1.95
C SER A 41 -3.44 -10.35 -1.20
N ARG A 42 -4.40 -10.14 -0.30
CA ARG A 42 -5.14 -11.20 0.36
C ARG A 42 -6.61 -10.92 0.24
N ASP A 43 -7.33 -11.82 -0.42
CA ASP A 43 -8.75 -11.71 -0.69
C ASP A 43 -9.48 -13.01 -0.35
N GLY A 44 -10.71 -12.86 0.17
CA GLY A 44 -11.56 -13.98 0.57
C GLY A 44 -11.59 -14.21 2.08
N GLY A 45 -11.99 -15.42 2.47
CA GLY A 45 -12.29 -15.80 3.84
C GLY A 45 -13.53 -16.69 3.91
N GLY A 46 -13.90 -17.12 5.11
CA GLY A 46 -14.93 -18.12 5.34
C GLY A 46 -15.79 -17.80 6.55
N LEU A 47 -16.92 -18.51 6.67
CA LEU A 47 -17.82 -18.43 7.83
C LEU A 47 -18.29 -16.99 8.14
N GLY A 48 -18.52 -16.20 7.09
CA GLY A 48 -18.94 -14.81 7.20
C GLY A 48 -17.80 -13.83 7.51
N TYR A 49 -16.54 -14.27 7.51
CA TYR A 49 -15.36 -13.42 7.57
C TYR A 49 -14.81 -13.14 6.17
N THR A 50 -14.36 -11.92 5.92
CA THR A 50 -13.70 -11.55 4.66
C THR A 50 -12.57 -10.58 4.96
N ILE A 51 -11.41 -10.84 4.35
CA ILE A 51 -10.26 -9.96 4.35
C ILE A 51 -10.07 -9.46 2.94
N ASP A 52 -9.92 -8.15 2.79
CA ASP A 52 -9.38 -7.50 1.61
C ASP A 52 -8.15 -6.70 2.05
N GLU A 53 -6.97 -7.27 1.80
CA GLU A 53 -5.69 -6.66 2.14
C GLU A 53 -4.88 -6.47 0.86
N THR A 54 -4.34 -5.28 0.67
CA THR A 54 -3.36 -4.99 -0.39
C THR A 54 -2.14 -4.34 0.24
N VAL A 55 -0.97 -4.79 -0.18
CA VAL A 55 0.33 -4.34 0.32
C VAL A 55 1.22 -4.05 -0.87
N ILE A 56 1.85 -2.87 -0.88
CA ILE A 56 2.80 -2.45 -1.89
C ILE A 56 4.15 -2.24 -1.24
N PHE A 57 5.15 -2.95 -1.75
CA PHE A 57 6.55 -2.71 -1.42
C PHE A 57 7.13 -1.83 -2.52
N SER A 58 7.54 -0.62 -2.17
CA SER A 58 8.09 0.34 -3.12
C SER A 58 9.44 0.87 -2.67
N ARG A 59 10.26 1.24 -3.65
CA ARG A 59 11.52 1.93 -3.42
C ARG A 59 11.27 3.43 -3.60
N VAL A 60 11.65 4.23 -2.61
CA VAL A 60 11.59 5.69 -2.67
C VAL A 60 12.97 6.23 -3.02
N GLY A 61 13.02 7.16 -3.98
CA GLY A 61 14.26 7.75 -4.48
C GLY A 61 14.78 7.10 -5.77
N ILE A 62 15.90 7.61 -6.28
CA ILE A 62 16.46 7.18 -7.56
C ILE A 62 17.11 5.79 -7.41
N THR A 63 16.91 4.92 -8.40
CA THR A 63 17.52 3.59 -8.42
C THR A 63 19.05 3.72 -8.41
N ARG A 64 19.71 3.07 -7.42
CA ARG A 64 21.16 3.14 -7.13
C ARG A 64 21.64 4.36 -6.32
N ASP A 65 20.75 5.25 -5.90
CA ASP A 65 21.10 6.29 -4.93
C ASP A 65 21.27 5.67 -3.53
N PRO A 66 22.38 5.92 -2.80
CA PRO A 66 22.53 5.50 -1.39
C PRO A 66 21.45 6.04 -0.45
N LYS A 67 20.77 7.14 -0.81
CA LYS A 67 19.65 7.71 -0.05
C LYS A 67 18.31 7.03 -0.34
N SER A 68 18.25 6.13 -1.32
CA SER A 68 17.03 5.38 -1.60
C SER A 68 16.71 4.42 -0.46
N PHE A 69 15.43 4.29 -0.14
CA PHE A 69 14.96 3.42 0.93
C PHE A 69 13.70 2.68 0.52
N TRP A 70 13.41 1.58 1.21
CA TRP A 70 12.19 0.82 1.01
C TRP A 70 11.08 1.37 1.90
N THR A 71 9.86 1.40 1.35
CA THR A 71 8.65 1.64 2.12
C THR A 71 7.65 0.54 1.83
N VAL A 72 6.76 0.29 2.79
CA VAL A 72 5.62 -0.59 2.60
C VAL A 72 4.36 0.18 2.91
N GLU A 73 3.44 0.16 1.96
CA GLU A 73 2.10 0.69 2.13
C GLU A 73 1.13 -0.49 2.23
N ARG A 74 0.26 -0.47 3.24
CA ARG A 74 -0.70 -1.53 3.53
C ARG A 74 -2.08 -0.94 3.69
N LYS A 75 -3.04 -1.47 2.95
CA LYS A 75 -4.47 -1.22 3.16
C LYS A 75 -5.16 -2.52 3.49
N VAL A 76 -5.93 -2.56 4.57
CA VAL A 76 -6.63 -3.76 5.01
C VAL A 76 -8.05 -3.40 5.41
N LYS A 77 -8.99 -4.19 4.91
CA LYS A 77 -10.39 -4.16 5.30
C LYS A 77 -10.82 -5.56 5.73
N GLU A 78 -11.25 -5.69 6.98
CA GLU A 78 -11.72 -6.95 7.55
C GLU A 78 -13.20 -6.79 7.91
N VAL A 79 -14.02 -7.71 7.40
CA VAL A 79 -15.49 -7.69 7.55
C VAL A 79 -15.95 -9.00 8.16
N ARG A 80 -16.83 -8.93 9.16
CA ARG A 80 -17.53 -10.09 9.73
C ARG A 80 -19.03 -9.88 9.68
N LEU A 81 -19.76 -10.75 9.00
CA LEU A 81 -21.23 -10.71 8.90
C LEU A 81 -21.77 -9.31 8.54
N ARG A 82 -21.08 -8.62 7.61
CA ARG A 82 -21.32 -7.24 7.15
C ARG A 82 -20.83 -6.11 8.07
N THR A 83 -20.33 -6.42 9.26
CA THR A 83 -19.69 -5.43 10.15
C THR A 83 -18.22 -5.27 9.78
N VAL A 84 -17.79 -4.03 9.55
CA VAL A 84 -16.37 -3.70 9.37
C VAL A 84 -15.69 -3.78 10.74
N LEU A 85 -14.78 -4.73 10.90
CA LEU A 85 -13.98 -4.90 12.12
C LEU A 85 -12.70 -4.06 12.06
N GLN A 86 -12.12 -3.96 10.87
CA GLN A 86 -10.91 -3.20 10.63
C GLN A 86 -10.97 -2.54 9.26
N ASP A 87 -10.62 -1.26 9.19
CA ASP A 87 -10.33 -0.55 7.95
C ASP A 87 -9.13 0.35 8.24
N LYS A 88 -7.94 -0.08 7.81
CA LYS A 88 -6.68 0.59 8.14
C LYS A 88 -5.86 0.81 6.89
N HIS A 89 -5.23 1.98 6.83
CA HIS A 89 -4.23 2.34 5.85
C HIS A 89 -2.95 2.74 6.59
N GLN A 90 -1.91 1.92 6.45
CA GLN A 90 -0.71 2.00 7.25
C GLN A 90 0.55 1.93 6.39
N TRP A 91 1.65 2.39 6.97
CA TRP A 91 2.95 2.50 6.35
C TRP A 91 4.05 1.94 7.23
N ALA A 92 5.10 1.41 6.62
CA ALA A 92 6.35 1.08 7.29
C ALA A 92 7.53 1.68 6.52
N ASP A 93 8.42 2.38 7.23
CA ASP A 93 9.61 3.02 6.67
C ASP A 93 10.86 2.17 6.92
N GLY A 94 11.55 1.75 5.86
CA GLY A 94 12.76 0.93 5.96
C GLY A 94 13.95 1.62 6.62
N ARG A 95 13.92 2.95 6.79
CA ARG A 95 14.95 3.70 7.54
C ARG A 95 14.83 3.50 9.04
N SER A 96 13.61 3.34 9.56
CA SER A 96 13.30 3.20 10.99
C SER A 96 12.85 1.79 11.38
N CYS A 97 12.50 0.95 10.40
CA CYS A 97 12.03 -0.42 10.61
C CYS A 97 13.05 -1.45 10.05
N PRO A 98 14.01 -1.94 10.87
CA PRO A 98 14.96 -2.97 10.42
C PRO A 98 14.27 -4.30 10.07
N ALA A 99 13.08 -4.57 10.64
CA ALA A 99 12.28 -5.75 10.30
C ALA A 99 11.90 -5.77 8.81
N LEU A 100 11.71 -4.62 8.16
CA LEU A 100 11.38 -4.56 6.74
C LEU A 100 12.48 -5.16 5.86
N LYS A 101 13.75 -4.89 6.17
CA LYS A 101 14.89 -5.51 5.45
C LYS A 101 14.85 -7.04 5.56
N THR A 102 14.50 -7.55 6.74
CA THR A 102 14.36 -8.99 6.98
C THR A 102 13.20 -9.55 6.15
N VAL A 103 12.04 -8.90 6.15
CA VAL A 103 10.87 -9.30 5.35
C VAL A 103 11.22 -9.41 3.87
N LEU A 104 11.87 -8.39 3.30
CA LEU A 104 12.29 -8.38 1.90
C LEU A 104 13.33 -9.46 1.58
N THR A 105 14.23 -9.74 2.52
CA THR A 105 15.25 -10.79 2.38
C THR A 105 14.61 -12.18 2.40
N GLU A 106 13.67 -12.42 3.32
CA GLU A 106 12.93 -13.69 3.40
C GLU A 106 11.99 -13.88 2.21
N MET A 107 11.45 -12.80 1.64
CA MET A 107 10.66 -12.85 0.41
C MET A 107 11.46 -13.44 -0.76
N ALA A 108 12.73 -13.09 -0.88
CA ALA A 108 13.62 -13.62 -1.91
C ALA A 108 13.95 -15.11 -1.73
N LYS A 109 13.69 -15.68 -0.55
CA LYS A 109 13.88 -17.11 -0.24
C LYS A 109 12.62 -17.95 -0.49
N LEU A 110 11.52 -17.33 -0.91
CA LEU A 110 10.32 -18.06 -1.28
C LEU A 110 10.65 -19.06 -2.41
N PRO A 111 10.12 -20.29 -2.38
CA PRO A 111 10.40 -21.28 -3.42
C PRO A 111 10.05 -20.74 -4.82
N PRO A 112 10.80 -21.10 -5.87
CA PRO A 112 10.48 -20.65 -7.23
C PRO A 112 9.09 -21.11 -7.66
N LEU A 113 8.46 -20.34 -8.54
CA LEU A 113 7.21 -20.74 -9.20
C LEU A 113 7.45 -22.02 -10.00
N LYS A 114 6.62 -23.03 -9.76
CA LYS A 114 6.57 -24.24 -10.59
C LYS A 114 5.37 -24.13 -11.52
N MET A 115 5.59 -24.40 -12.80
CA MET A 115 4.50 -24.56 -13.76
C MET A 115 4.02 -26.01 -13.73
N ALA A 116 2.70 -26.21 -13.80
CA ALA A 116 2.12 -27.53 -13.98
C ALA A 116 2.52 -28.07 -15.36
N GLY A 117 3.01 -29.30 -15.40
CA GLY A 117 3.23 -30.06 -16.63
C GLY A 117 1.92 -30.66 -17.18
N PRO A 118 1.97 -31.28 -18.38
CA PRO A 118 0.80 -31.89 -19.01
C PRO A 118 0.12 -32.96 -18.16
N ASP A 119 0.90 -33.67 -17.33
CA ASP A 119 0.42 -34.75 -16.47
C ASP A 119 0.07 -34.28 -15.04
N ASP A 120 0.33 -33.00 -14.72
CA ASP A 120 0.00 -32.46 -13.41
C ASP A 120 -1.50 -32.16 -13.33
N PRO A 121 -2.17 -32.45 -12.20
CA PRO A 121 -3.57 -32.13 -12.03
C PRO A 121 -3.76 -30.60 -12.01
N VAL A 122 -4.22 -30.03 -13.12
CA VAL A 122 -4.64 -28.62 -13.19
C VAL A 122 -6.08 -28.52 -12.66
N GLY A 123 -6.21 -28.57 -11.34
CA GLY A 123 -7.49 -28.33 -10.68
C GLY A 123 -7.83 -26.85 -10.70
N ALA A 124 -9.08 -26.49 -11.03
CA ALA A 124 -9.62 -25.21 -10.61
C ALA A 124 -9.54 -25.13 -9.07
N PRO A 125 -9.13 -24.00 -8.48
CA PRO A 125 -9.09 -23.89 -7.03
C PRO A 125 -10.48 -24.21 -6.48
N ALA A 126 -10.56 -25.21 -5.60
CA ALA A 126 -11.81 -25.53 -4.92
C ALA A 126 -12.26 -24.29 -4.12
N PRO A 127 -13.59 -24.06 -3.99
CA PRO A 127 -14.09 -23.04 -3.08
C PRO A 127 -13.44 -23.24 -1.71
N SER A 128 -12.79 -22.19 -1.23
CA SER A 128 -12.00 -22.24 -0.01
C SER A 128 -12.54 -21.25 1.00
N ASP A 129 -12.62 -21.67 2.26
CA ASP A 129 -12.98 -20.83 3.40
C ASP A 129 -11.77 -20.05 3.94
N VAL A 130 -10.60 -20.20 3.33
CA VAL A 130 -9.39 -19.44 3.67
C VAL A 130 -9.08 -18.36 2.63
N THR A 131 -8.43 -17.30 3.11
CA THR A 131 -8.01 -16.18 2.27
C THR A 131 -6.90 -16.61 1.30
N GLU A 132 -7.08 -16.32 0.01
CA GLU A 132 -6.03 -16.52 -0.98
C GLU A 132 -4.97 -15.43 -0.82
N THR A 133 -3.69 -15.79 -0.80
CA THR A 133 -2.58 -14.82 -0.79
C THR A 133 -1.92 -14.81 -2.15
N ARG A 134 -1.85 -13.64 -2.77
CA ARG A 134 -1.20 -13.44 -4.08
C ARG A 134 -0.02 -12.49 -3.94
N LEU A 135 1.11 -12.80 -4.57
CA LEU A 135 2.31 -11.97 -4.63
C LEU A 135 2.71 -11.78 -6.10
N ALA A 136 2.78 -10.53 -6.53
CA ALA A 136 3.25 -10.12 -7.84
C ALA A 136 4.54 -9.31 -7.70
N GLY A 137 5.50 -9.54 -8.60
CA GLY A 137 6.77 -8.82 -8.62
C GLY A 137 7.55 -9.00 -9.93
N PRO A 138 8.72 -8.36 -10.07
CA PRO A 138 9.59 -8.58 -11.22
C PRO A 138 10.03 -10.04 -11.30
N ALA A 139 10.04 -10.61 -12.50
CA ALA A 139 10.66 -11.91 -12.74
C ALA A 139 12.19 -11.82 -12.58
N VAL A 140 12.81 -12.89 -12.06
CA VAL A 140 14.28 -13.01 -11.99
C VAL A 140 14.77 -13.46 -13.37
N GLY A 141 15.53 -12.60 -14.07
CA GLY A 141 16.10 -12.94 -15.38
C GLY A 141 16.63 -11.71 -16.11
N ASP A 142 17.94 -11.68 -16.33
CA ASP A 142 18.66 -10.58 -16.98
C ASP A 142 18.35 -10.44 -18.49
N GLN A 143 18.04 -9.20 -18.86
CA GLN A 143 18.50 -8.43 -20.02
C GLN A 143 17.99 -8.59 -21.46
N LYS A 144 17.36 -9.66 -21.97
CA LYS A 144 16.98 -9.63 -23.43
C LYS A 144 15.65 -10.25 -23.90
N GLY A 145 14.84 -10.89 -23.04
CA GLY A 145 13.60 -11.54 -23.51
C GLY A 145 12.32 -11.25 -22.73
N TRP A 146 12.43 -11.05 -21.41
CA TRP A 146 11.27 -11.03 -20.50
C TRP A 146 11.18 -9.75 -19.65
N ALA A 147 11.88 -8.68 -20.07
CA ALA A 147 11.81 -7.39 -19.40
C ALA A 147 10.35 -6.89 -19.39
N GLY A 148 9.76 -6.81 -18.19
CA GLY A 148 8.37 -6.38 -18.01
C GLY A 148 7.40 -7.51 -17.63
N VAL A 149 7.80 -8.78 -17.73
CA VAL A 149 6.94 -9.89 -17.28
C VAL A 149 6.96 -9.97 -15.76
N ARG A 150 5.77 -9.91 -15.16
CA ARG A 150 5.58 -10.04 -13.72
C ARG A 150 5.38 -11.51 -13.38
N ALA A 151 6.13 -11.98 -12.40
CA ALA A 151 5.85 -13.26 -11.76
C ALA A 151 4.68 -13.05 -10.79
N ILE A 152 3.64 -13.87 -10.92
CA ILE A 152 2.49 -13.90 -10.00
C ILE A 152 2.44 -15.27 -9.34
N ARG A 153 2.43 -15.29 -8.01
CA ARG A 153 2.24 -16.48 -7.17
C ARG A 153 0.96 -16.34 -6.37
N SER A 154 0.11 -17.36 -6.39
CA SER A 154 -1.14 -17.39 -5.63
C SER A 154 -1.26 -18.66 -4.83
N GLU A 155 -1.55 -18.55 -3.53
CA GLU A 155 -1.62 -19.67 -2.60
C GLU A 155 -2.70 -19.45 -1.54
N TYR A 156 -3.56 -20.45 -1.31
CA TYR A 156 -4.43 -20.50 -0.13
C TYR A 156 -3.64 -20.93 1.12
N PHE A 157 -2.73 -21.88 0.94
CA PHE A 157 -1.85 -22.42 1.97
C PHE A 157 -0.45 -22.59 1.40
N GLY A 158 0.56 -22.58 2.28
CA GLY A 158 1.94 -22.85 1.88
C GLY A 158 2.92 -21.75 2.28
N PRO A 159 4.11 -21.72 1.64
CA PRO A 159 5.19 -20.81 2.00
C PRO A 159 4.81 -19.33 1.91
N LEU A 160 4.00 -18.93 0.92
CA LEU A 160 3.64 -17.53 0.72
C LEU A 160 2.77 -16.96 1.85
N PRO A 161 1.57 -17.52 2.17
CA PRO A 161 0.77 -17.04 3.29
C PRO A 161 1.50 -17.14 4.63
N GLN A 162 2.31 -18.19 4.84
CA GLN A 162 3.11 -18.34 6.07
C GLN A 162 4.19 -17.27 6.20
N TRP A 163 4.90 -16.96 5.12
CA TRP A 163 5.88 -15.87 5.09
C TRP A 163 5.21 -14.53 5.41
N TRP A 164 4.06 -14.26 4.81
CA TRP A 164 3.35 -13.00 5.05
C TRP A 164 2.87 -12.88 6.49
N ALA A 165 2.29 -13.94 7.06
CA ALA A 165 1.88 -13.95 8.46
C ALA A 165 3.04 -13.68 9.43
N ARG A 166 4.22 -14.29 9.20
CA ARG A 166 5.44 -14.01 9.99
C ARG A 166 5.91 -12.56 9.79
N SER A 167 5.83 -12.05 8.57
CA SER A 167 6.22 -10.69 8.21
C SER A 167 5.36 -9.64 8.90
N LEU A 168 4.03 -9.84 8.93
CA LEU A 168 3.09 -8.99 9.67
C LEU A 168 3.45 -8.92 11.16
N LYS A 169 3.74 -10.06 11.78
CA LYS A 169 4.17 -10.13 13.19
C LYS A 169 5.48 -9.39 13.41
N ALA A 170 6.47 -9.60 12.54
CA ALA A 170 7.78 -8.94 12.65
C ALA A 170 7.69 -7.41 12.49
N MET A 171 6.75 -6.91 11.70
CA MET A 171 6.54 -5.48 11.44
C MET A 171 5.51 -4.83 12.35
N ALA A 172 4.95 -5.55 13.34
CA ALA A 172 3.82 -5.07 14.14
C ALA A 172 4.03 -3.66 14.75
N ASN A 173 5.25 -3.38 15.24
CA ASN A 173 5.61 -2.09 15.84
C ASN A 173 6.04 -1.02 14.82
N CYS A 174 6.18 -1.38 13.55
CA CYS A 174 6.62 -0.47 12.49
C CYS A 174 5.46 0.24 11.80
N TRP A 175 4.24 -0.30 11.89
CA TRP A 175 3.09 0.26 11.20
C TRP A 175 2.70 1.62 11.79
N ARG A 176 2.59 2.61 10.90
CA ARG A 176 2.15 3.97 11.21
C ARG A 176 1.02 4.37 10.28
N ASP A 177 0.08 5.19 10.76
CA ASP A 177 -1.04 5.66 9.94
C ASP A 177 -0.60 6.81 8.99
N GLU A 178 0.49 7.49 9.33
CA GLU A 178 1.09 8.54 8.48
C GLU A 178 2.10 7.97 7.48
N PRO A 179 2.14 8.48 6.23
CA PRO A 179 3.17 8.12 5.27
C PRO A 179 4.56 8.60 5.73
N PRO A 180 5.64 7.87 5.37
CA PRO A 180 7.00 8.33 5.65
C PRO A 180 7.26 9.69 5.02
N ARG A 181 8.03 10.55 5.69
CA ARG A 181 8.40 11.88 5.19
C ARG A 181 9.79 11.88 4.57
N THR A 182 9.95 12.60 3.46
CA THR A 182 11.23 12.97 2.84
C THR A 182 11.39 14.49 2.87
N PRO A 183 12.55 15.05 2.48
CA PRO A 183 12.71 16.49 2.31
C PRO A 183 11.68 17.12 1.36
N ASP A 184 11.20 16.36 0.36
CA ASP A 184 10.21 16.80 -0.63
C ASP A 184 8.75 16.62 -0.17
N GLY A 185 8.54 16.11 1.05
CA GLY A 185 7.21 15.91 1.63
C GLY A 185 6.87 14.45 1.95
N PRO A 186 5.60 14.14 2.24
CA PRO A 186 5.16 12.77 2.49
C PRO A 186 5.27 11.92 1.21
N VAL A 187 5.69 10.67 1.35
CA VAL A 187 5.69 9.70 0.25
C VAL A 187 4.27 9.57 -0.31
N ARG A 188 4.16 9.64 -1.64
CA ARG A 188 2.88 9.52 -2.33
C ARG A 188 2.27 8.14 -2.13
N SER A 189 0.99 8.10 -1.76
CA SER A 189 0.20 6.87 -1.69
C SER A 189 -0.03 6.26 -3.07
N LEU A 190 0.15 4.94 -3.17
CA LEU A 190 -0.19 4.13 -4.33
C LEU A 190 -1.52 3.39 -4.16
N LEU A 191 -2.04 3.30 -2.93
CA LEU A 191 -3.31 2.66 -2.59
C LEU A 191 -4.48 3.65 -2.37
N ALA A 192 -4.23 4.96 -2.50
CA ALA A 192 -5.26 5.99 -2.35
C ALA A 192 -6.19 6.12 -3.56
N THR A 193 -5.74 5.81 -4.79
CA THR A 193 -6.57 5.98 -6.00
C THR A 193 -6.83 4.66 -6.73
N PRO A 194 -8.08 4.38 -7.14
CA PRO A 194 -8.44 3.15 -7.85
C PRO A 194 -7.67 2.92 -9.17
N GLU A 195 -7.24 4.00 -9.82
CA GLU A 195 -6.55 3.97 -11.12
C GLU A 195 -5.11 3.44 -11.01
N GLN A 196 -4.42 3.70 -9.90
CA GLN A 196 -3.04 3.22 -9.68
C GLN A 196 -3.00 1.71 -9.40
N VAL A 197 -4.11 1.13 -8.94
CA VAL A 197 -4.28 -0.30 -8.72
C VAL A 197 -4.55 -1.07 -10.03
N ARG A 198 -5.04 -0.40 -11.09
CA ARG A 198 -5.40 -1.04 -12.37
C ARG A 198 -4.20 -1.65 -13.10
N TRP A 199 -3.03 -1.03 -13.03
CA TRP A 199 -1.82 -1.53 -13.70
C TRP A 199 -1.31 -2.84 -13.14
N MET A 200 -1.91 -3.35 -12.06
CA MET A 200 -1.54 -4.59 -11.37
C MET A 200 -2.72 -5.56 -11.24
N LYS A 201 -3.79 -5.40 -12.04
CA LYS A 201 -4.77 -6.48 -12.22
C LYS A 201 -4.11 -7.59 -13.06
N PRO A 202 -4.31 -8.88 -12.71
CA PRO A 202 -3.86 -9.99 -13.54
C PRO A 202 -4.48 -9.94 -14.94
#